data_AF-A0A7W3TSI1-F1
#
_entry.id   AF-A0A7W3TSI1-F1
#
_cell.length_a   1.000
_cell.length_b   1.000
_cell.length_c   1.000
_cell.angle_alpha   90.00
_cell.angle_beta   90.00
_cell.angle_gamma   90.00
#
_symmetry.space_group_name_H-M   'P 1'
#
loop_
_entity.id
_entity.type
_entity.pdbx_description
1 polymer ?
#
loop_
_entity_poly.entity_id
_entity_poly.type
_entity_poly.pdbx_seq_one_letter_code
_entity_poly.pdbx_strand_id
1 'polypeptide(L)'
;MILTQKEIVPTLNQIMKTACYSHQTDFPINNKQIITGKIPQFIHSCHDIAIISEEIQLLLHLPHKTIYYCSWSASINEEQLPLIDLIVRPVTPESHCPVIISPQLTAYFTDYFIKTSRIPDPWKIS
;
A
#
# COMPACT_ATOMS: atom_id res chain seq x y z
N MET A 1 -7.92 12.88 -4.69
CA MET A 1 -6.58 13.15 -5.24
C MET A 1 -6.44 12.44 -6.58
N ILE A 2 -5.80 13.06 -7.57
CA ILE A 2 -5.57 12.48 -8.89
C ILE A 2 -4.06 12.42 -9.11
N LEU A 3 -3.53 11.27 -9.55
CA LEU A 3 -2.11 11.06 -9.81
C LEU A 3 -1.88 10.58 -11.24
N THR A 4 -0.87 11.14 -11.87
CA THR A 4 -0.33 10.66 -13.15
C THR A 4 0.68 9.54 -12.92
N GLN A 5 1.07 8.85 -14.00
CA GLN A 5 2.13 7.83 -13.92
C GLN A 5 3.44 8.38 -13.38
N LYS A 6 3.78 9.64 -13.72
CA LYS A 6 4.99 10.31 -13.22
C LYS A 6 4.98 10.47 -11.70
N GLU A 7 3.81 10.64 -11.10
CA GLU A 7 3.64 10.84 -9.66
C GLU A 7 3.47 9.52 -8.90
N ILE A 8 2.80 8.54 -9.51
CA ILE A 8 2.54 7.25 -8.87
C ILE A 8 3.77 6.34 -8.89
N VAL A 9 4.61 6.36 -9.93
CA VAL A 9 5.77 5.45 -10.04
C VAL A 9 6.75 5.62 -8.88
N PRO A 10 7.16 6.84 -8.49
CA PRO A 10 7.97 7.04 -7.29
C PRO A 10 7.28 6.53 -6.02
N THR A 11 5.95 6.68 -5.93
CA THR A 11 5.15 6.20 -4.80
C THR A 11 5.17 4.67 -4.72
N LEU A 12 4.92 3.97 -5.83
CA LEU A 12 4.97 2.51 -5.93
C LEU A 12 6.35 1.97 -5.53
N ASN A 13 7.42 2.60 -6.02
CA ASN A 13 8.79 2.23 -5.66
C ASN A 13 9.06 2.41 -4.17
N GLN A 14 8.55 3.49 -3.57
CA GLN A 14 8.71 3.73 -2.14
C GLN A 14 7.91 2.76 -1.29
N ILE A 15 6.70 2.40 -1.73
CA ILE A 15 5.87 1.38 -1.08
C ILE A 15 6.59 0.04 -1.07
N MET A 16 7.09 -0.42 -2.23
CA MET A 16 7.85 -1.67 -2.33
C MET A 16 9.05 -1.70 -1.36
N LYS A 17 9.85 -0.63 -1.36
CA LYS A 17 11.00 -0.52 -0.44
C LYS A 17 10.57 -0.59 1.02
N THR A 18 9.47 0.06 1.36
CA THR A 18 8.93 0.10 2.72
C THR A 18 8.44 -1.29 3.14
N ALA A 19 7.68 -1.99 2.29
CA ALA A 19 7.20 -3.34 2.56
C ALA A 19 8.36 -4.32 2.80
N CYS A 20 9.37 -4.30 1.93
CA CYS A 20 10.57 -5.13 2.10
C CYS A 20 11.33 -4.80 3.38
N TYR A 21 11.49 -3.51 3.70
CA TYR A 21 12.19 -3.07 4.89
C TYR A 21 11.47 -3.49 6.19
N SER A 22 10.14 -3.30 6.25
CA SER A 22 9.33 -3.72 7.39
C SER A 22 9.46 -5.23 7.63
N HIS A 23 9.34 -6.04 6.57
CA HIS A 23 9.52 -7.49 6.68
C HIS A 23 10.89 -7.90 7.21
N GLN A 24 11.96 -7.30 6.69
CA GLN A 24 13.33 -7.57 7.16
C GLN A 24 13.54 -7.17 8.62
N THR A 25 12.87 -6.10 9.06
CA THR A 25 12.93 -5.60 10.44
C THR A 25 12.16 -6.50 11.40
N ASP A 26 10.99 -6.99 11.00
CA ASP A 26 10.14 -7.84 11.83
C ASP A 26 10.66 -9.29 11.93
N PHE A 27 11.31 -9.75 10.85
CA PHE A 27 11.86 -11.09 10.71
C PHE A 27 13.36 -11.05 10.33
N PRO A 28 14.22 -10.53 11.22
CA PRO A 28 15.64 -10.47 10.95
C PRO A 28 16.19 -11.89 10.83
N ILE A 29 16.88 -12.17 9.73
CA ILE A 29 17.52 -13.46 9.50
C ILE A 29 18.82 -13.51 10.31
N ASN A 30 18.73 -13.75 11.61
CA ASN A 30 19.91 -14.06 12.44
C ASN A 30 20.29 -15.54 12.27
N ASN A 31 21.53 -15.82 11.90
CA ASN A 31 22.07 -17.18 11.72
C ASN A 31 21.21 -18.11 10.84
N LYS A 32 20.51 -17.57 9.83
CA LYS A 32 19.59 -18.31 8.94
C LYS A 32 18.44 -19.01 9.67
N GLN A 33 18.10 -18.58 10.88
CA GLN A 33 17.03 -19.19 11.68
C GLN A 33 15.99 -18.14 12.06
N ILE A 34 14.75 -18.40 11.67
CA ILE A 34 13.59 -17.67 12.16
C ILE A 34 13.18 -18.34 13.47
N ILE A 35 12.88 -17.54 14.49
CA ILE A 35 12.36 -18.03 15.77
C ILE A 35 11.12 -18.89 15.48
N THR A 36 11.10 -20.15 15.92
CA THR A 36 10.06 -21.12 15.55
C THR A 36 8.63 -20.62 15.79
N GLY A 37 8.41 -19.84 16.85
CA GLY A 37 7.11 -19.24 17.16
C GLY A 37 6.67 -18.10 16.23
N LYS A 38 7.55 -17.61 15.35
CA LYS A 38 7.29 -16.56 14.36
C LYS A 38 7.11 -17.08 12.93
N ILE A 39 7.26 -18.39 12.70
CA ILE A 39 7.17 -18.99 11.36
C ILE A 39 5.82 -18.71 10.69
N PRO A 40 4.66 -18.83 11.37
CA PRO A 40 3.37 -18.52 10.75
C PRO A 40 3.27 -17.06 10.29
N GLN A 41 3.71 -16.11 11.13
CA GLN A 41 3.69 -14.68 10.78
C GLN A 41 4.67 -14.36 9.66
N PHE A 42 5.83 -15.03 9.63
CA PHE A 42 6.80 -14.88 8.54
C PHE A 42 6.20 -15.34 7.20
N ILE A 43 5.59 -16.52 7.15
CA ILE A 43 4.96 -17.05 5.93
C ILE A 43 3.86 -16.10 5.44
N HIS A 44 3.01 -15.61 6.36
CA HIS A 44 1.97 -14.65 6.03
C HIS A 44 2.56 -13.35 5.45
N SER A 45 3.60 -12.81 6.09
CA SER A 45 4.27 -11.61 5.62
C SER A 45 4.94 -11.80 4.24
N CYS A 46 5.55 -12.96 3.98
CA CYS A 46 6.06 -13.29 2.65
C CYS A 46 4.96 -13.31 1.59
N HIS A 47 3.79 -13.87 1.92
CA HIS A 47 2.65 -13.91 1.02
C HIS A 47 2.10 -12.51 0.72
N ASP A 48 2.00 -11.64 1.73
CA ASP A 48 1.58 -10.26 1.53
C ASP A 48 2.56 -9.49 0.64
N ILE A 49 3.88 -9.67 0.84
CA ILE A 49 4.90 -9.06 -0.04
C ILE A 49 4.79 -9.58 -1.48
N ALA A 50 4.51 -10.86 -1.66
CA ALA A 50 4.33 -11.43 -3.00
C ALA A 50 3.15 -10.76 -3.72
N ILE A 51 1.99 -10.64 -3.06
CA ILE A 51 0.82 -9.93 -3.59
C ILE A 51 1.17 -8.48 -3.94
N ILE A 52 1.76 -7.74 -3.00
CA ILE A 52 2.16 -6.34 -3.19
C ILE A 52 3.10 -6.21 -4.38
N SER A 53 4.06 -7.14 -4.49
CA SER A 53 5.05 -7.11 -5.57
C SER A 53 4.42 -7.34 -6.93
N GLU A 54 3.58 -8.36 -7.05
CA GLU A 54 2.88 -8.67 -8.30
C GLU A 54 2.00 -7.50 -8.74
N GLU A 55 1.21 -6.93 -7.83
CA GLU A 55 0.36 -5.79 -8.14
C GLU A 55 1.15 -4.54 -8.52
N ILE A 56 2.23 -4.22 -7.80
CA ILE A 56 3.11 -3.10 -8.16
C ILE A 56 3.68 -3.30 -9.57
N GLN A 57 4.14 -4.52 -9.90
CA GLN A 57 4.59 -4.80 -11.26
C GLN A 57 3.49 -4.57 -12.28
N LEU A 58 2.26 -5.05 -12.04
CA LEU A 58 1.14 -4.80 -12.94
C LEU A 58 0.87 -3.29 -13.14
N LEU A 59 0.87 -2.52 -12.05
CA LEU A 59 0.64 -1.06 -12.10
C LEU A 59 1.76 -0.32 -12.85
N LEU A 60 3.01 -0.76 -12.71
CA LEU A 60 4.15 -0.19 -13.44
C LEU A 60 4.06 -0.43 -14.95
N HIS A 61 3.45 -1.54 -15.38
CA HIS A 61 3.26 -1.89 -16.79
C HIS A 61 2.00 -1.28 -17.43
N LEU A 62 1.18 -0.55 -16.67
CA LEU A 62 0.03 0.16 -17.24
C LEU A 62 0.50 1.28 -18.21
N PRO A 63 -0.32 1.61 -19.23
CA PRO A 63 0.02 2.62 -20.22
C PRO A 63 0.37 3.97 -19.60
N HIS A 64 1.34 4.70 -20.17
CA HIS A 64 1.80 6.03 -19.69
C HIS A 64 0.69 7.07 -19.43
N LYS A 65 -0.42 6.94 -20.16
CA LYS A 65 -1.61 7.80 -20.07
C LYS A 65 -2.60 7.37 -18.98
N THR A 66 -2.27 6.39 -18.15
CA THR A 66 -3.09 5.91 -17.02
C THR A 66 -3.20 6.99 -15.95
N ILE A 67 -4.42 7.22 -15.49
CA ILE A 67 -4.74 8.17 -14.42
C ILE A 67 -5.19 7.39 -13.18
N TYR A 68 -4.65 7.76 -12.03
CA TYR A 68 -4.91 7.11 -10.76
C TYR A 68 -5.81 8.01 -9.91
N TYR A 69 -7.06 7.62 -9.77
CA TYR A 69 -8.02 8.31 -8.93
C TYR A 69 -7.95 7.74 -7.51
N CYS A 70 -7.54 8.57 -6.55
CA CYS A 70 -7.44 8.21 -5.15
C CYS A 70 -8.52 8.96 -4.35
N SER A 71 -9.47 8.23 -3.79
CA SER A 71 -10.51 8.77 -2.90
C SER A 71 -10.35 8.14 -1.53
N TRP A 72 -10.53 8.94 -0.48
CA TRP A 72 -10.44 8.46 0.89
C TRP A 72 -11.55 9.05 1.74
N SER A 73 -11.89 8.34 2.82
CA SER A 73 -12.78 8.80 3.88
C SER A 73 -12.19 8.44 5.23
N ALA A 74 -12.41 9.30 6.22
CA ALA A 74 -12.06 9.03 7.61
C ALA A 74 -13.35 8.91 8.43
N SER A 75 -13.45 7.85 9.21
CA SER A 75 -14.52 7.64 10.19
C SER A 75 -13.93 7.78 11.58
N ILE A 76 -14.35 8.81 12.31
CA ILE A 76 -13.95 9.06 13.69
C ILE A 76 -15.18 8.84 14.57
N ASN A 77 -15.10 7.88 15.47
CA ASN A 77 -16.11 7.58 16.46
C ASN A 77 -15.41 7.52 17.82
N GLU A 78 -15.94 8.19 18.84
CA GLU A 78 -15.32 8.28 20.18
C GLU A 78 -15.06 6.91 20.81
N GLU A 79 -15.85 5.89 20.44
CA GLU A 79 -15.74 4.53 20.99
C GLU A 79 -14.85 3.58 20.15
N GLN A 80 -14.35 4.05 18.99
CA GLN A 80 -13.61 3.20 18.06
C GLN A 80 -12.31 3.87 17.60
N LEU A 81 -11.35 3.04 17.21
CA LEU A 81 -10.15 3.53 16.55
C LEU A 81 -10.54 4.24 15.24
N PRO A 82 -10.04 5.46 14.97
CA PRO A 82 -10.22 6.12 13.70
C PRO A 82 -9.87 5.21 12.52
N LEU A 83 -10.80 5.11 11.57
CA LEU A 83 -10.63 4.31 10.37
C LEU A 83 -10.39 5.22 9.17
N ILE A 84 -9.38 4.90 8.35
CA ILE A 84 -9.22 5.49 7.02
C ILE A 84 -9.47 4.42 5.98
N ASP A 85 -10.47 4.67 5.15
CA ASP A 85 -10.72 3.91 3.94
C ASP A 85 -10.10 4.65 2.75
N LEU A 86 -9.17 4.00 2.05
CA LEU A 86 -8.57 4.50 0.83
C LEU A 86 -8.97 3.60 -0.34
N ILE A 87 -9.37 4.23 -1.44
CA ILE A 87 -9.61 3.57 -2.72
C ILE A 87 -8.66 4.18 -3.74
N VAL A 88 -7.82 3.34 -4.35
CA VAL A 88 -6.97 3.72 -5.48
C VAL A 88 -7.51 3.03 -6.73
N ARG A 89 -7.84 3.83 -7.74
CA ARG A 89 -8.47 3.38 -8.97
C ARG A 89 -7.65 3.82 -10.19
N PRO A 90 -6.77 2.97 -10.72
CA PRO A 90 -6.13 3.18 -12.01
C PRO A 90 -7.18 3.07 -13.13
N VAL A 91 -7.21 4.05 -14.02
CA VAL A 91 -8.08 4.10 -15.20
C VAL A 91 -7.21 4.33 -16.42
N THR A 92 -7.27 3.41 -17.37
CA THR A 92 -6.58 3.56 -18.65
C THR A 92 -7.52 4.21 -19.67
N PRO A 93 -7.04 5.00 -20.62
CA PRO A 93 -7.90 5.59 -21.66
C PRO A 93 -8.48 4.55 -22.64
N GLU A 94 -7.92 3.35 -22.68
CA GLU A 94 -8.36 2.25 -23.55
C GLU A 94 -9.33 1.29 -22.86
N SER A 95 -9.38 1.32 -21.53
CA SER A 95 -10.27 0.48 -20.73
C SER A 95 -10.87 1.29 -19.60
N HIS A 96 -12.19 1.44 -19.64
CA HIS A 96 -12.95 2.02 -18.52
C HIS A 96 -13.06 1.05 -17.33
N CYS A 97 -12.55 -0.19 -17.45
CA CYS A 97 -12.55 -1.13 -16.34
C CYS A 97 -11.45 -0.73 -15.33
N PRO A 98 -11.82 -0.38 -14.09
CA PRO A 98 -10.86 -0.04 -13.07
C PRO A 98 -10.05 -1.27 -12.64
N VAL A 99 -8.75 -1.10 -12.44
CA VAL A 99 -7.92 -2.10 -11.76
C VAL A 99 -8.22 -2.02 -10.26
N ILE A 100 -8.59 -3.14 -9.65
CA ILE A 100 -8.75 -3.25 -8.20
C ILE A 100 -7.39 -3.63 -7.63
N ILE A 101 -6.93 -2.91 -6.62
CA ILE A 101 -5.73 -3.26 -5.86
C ILE A 101 -6.12 -3.97 -4.57
N SER A 102 -5.26 -4.87 -4.10
CA SER A 102 -5.47 -5.64 -2.89
C SER A 102 -5.59 -4.77 -1.63
N PRO A 103 -6.24 -5.27 -0.57
CA PRO A 103 -6.20 -4.64 0.75
C PRO A 103 -4.78 -4.45 1.27
N GLN A 104 -3.87 -5.39 1.00
CA GLN A 104 -2.46 -5.33 1.38
C GLN A 104 -1.79 -4.09 0.75
N LEU A 105 -1.90 -3.92 -0.57
CA LEU A 105 -1.30 -2.77 -1.25
C LEU A 105 -1.99 -1.46 -0.83
N THR A 106 -3.31 -1.50 -0.63
CA THR A 106 -4.09 -0.34 -0.18
C THR A 106 -3.60 0.17 1.18
N ALA A 107 -3.31 -0.72 2.13
CA ALA A 107 -2.78 -0.34 3.44
C ALA A 107 -1.46 0.44 3.33
N TYR A 108 -0.53 -0.03 2.48
CA TYR A 108 0.73 0.68 2.26
C TYR A 108 0.54 2.04 1.56
N PHE A 109 -0.43 2.16 0.65
CA PHE A 109 -0.78 3.45 0.06
C PHE A 109 -1.32 4.42 1.12
N THR A 110 -2.22 3.95 1.99
CA THR A 110 -2.77 4.75 3.10
C THR A 110 -1.65 5.27 3.98
N ASP A 111 -0.77 4.39 4.45
CA ASP A 111 0.38 4.76 5.28
C ASP A 111 1.29 5.78 4.59
N TYR A 112 1.61 5.56 3.31
CA TYR A 112 2.45 6.48 2.55
C TYR A 112 1.80 7.86 2.42
N PHE A 113 0.51 7.92 2.10
CA PHE A 113 -0.20 9.19 1.93
C PHE A 113 -0.42 9.93 3.26
N ILE A 114 -0.59 9.23 4.37
CA ILE A 114 -0.58 9.85 5.71
C ILE A 114 0.81 10.42 6.01
N LYS A 115 1.88 9.62 5.84
CA LYS A 115 3.26 10.05 6.10
C LYS A 115 3.69 11.25 5.26
N THR A 116 3.19 11.34 4.02
CA THR A 116 3.47 12.45 3.11
C THR A 116 2.46 13.59 3.21
N SER A 117 1.56 13.57 4.20
CA SER A 117 0.53 14.60 4.44
C SER A 117 -0.41 14.83 3.25
N ARG A 118 -0.57 13.83 2.39
CA ARG A 118 -1.56 13.82 1.29
C ARG A 118 -2.95 13.39 1.77
N ILE A 119 -3.01 12.66 2.87
CA ILE A 119 -4.21 12.32 3.62
C ILE A 119 -3.96 12.75 5.08
N PRO A 120 -4.95 13.31 5.80
CA PRO A 120 -4.82 13.62 7.21
C PRO A 120 -4.44 12.39 8.03
N ASP A 121 -3.57 12.59 9.01
CA ASP A 121 -3.26 11.57 10.00
C ASP A 121 -4.43 11.50 10.99
N PRO A 122 -5.23 10.40 10.97
CA PRO A 122 -6.47 10.34 11.73
C PRO A 122 -6.19 10.28 13.24
N TRP A 123 -4.97 9.92 13.63
CA TRP A 123 -4.50 9.85 15.00
C TRP A 123 -4.06 11.20 15.57
N LYS A 124 -3.96 12.22 14.71
CA LYS A 124 -3.62 13.60 15.10
C LYS A 124 -4.81 14.56 15.04
N ILE A 125 -5.98 14.06 14.64
CA ILE A 125 -7.23 14.82 14.68
C ILE A 125 -7.80 14.63 16.08
N SER A 126 -7.26 15.37 17.05
CA SER A 126 -7.75 15.44 18.43
C SER A 126 -7.95 16.88 18.87
#